data_AF-B0CW96-F1
#
_entry.id   AF-B0CW96-F1
#
_cell.length_a   1.000
_cell.length_b   1.000
_cell.length_c   1.000
_cell.angle_alpha   90.00
_cell.angle_beta   90.00
_cell.angle_gamma   90.00
#
_symmetry.space_group_name_H-M   'P 1'
#
loop_
_entity.id
_entity.type
_entity.pdbx_description
1 polymer ?
#
loop_
_entity_poly.entity_id
_entity_poly.type
_entity_poly.pdbx_seq_one_letter_code
_entity_poly.pdbx_strand_id
1 'polypeptide(L)'
;MPEDGEVSVVIHQVFNKIKAEAKKLGTTPLAYIRLFSRCFTLGTKNKPYSSISVHNSRYTESLEPMDDYVPNHFDLQRASRQPWAYLVNRRLSSGQICLARRGKCLAIGVGYHLTVFHLGLEAKVTIMSHADYTKLIENDCPGSNPDRTKASRMRSFVTPPQFIEPGSSSKAKRTINVFAAIVADTFAIVFSDFARLMHMHVISKDQHWTQADLDVGSLEWPLIWTTFPDGPDWVLEREAALIALDNWRDGHLANDFLHYAAIFPGAPCSWICSDDIRFERFKQQILKYTEIWRSPEFLRRCAMSTNSPNPFAFNTTSDRNYTNGYIWVFRKAAVDIPCDLYNFYLQEGLFDKSHTIGEPYHFQGKLCDKKFKSQVPVYYHSHLDAFTVITAKVPDDWKDGPVEHFIDLRDAGYTTTVGPAQFFESKQNKIDPAHALKVCIRRGRPAKISDGLGRKRKTPTYQSLEKMQPSKRRRTSLEHCADKENTEQPLTSSDTTTLPPRRSIRSHKI
;
A
#
# COMPACT_ATOMS: atom_id res chain seq x y z
N MET A 1 11.75 4.37 4.46
CA MET A 1 11.05 3.22 3.94
C MET A 1 9.90 3.77 3.17
N PRO A 2 10.04 3.79 1.85
CA PRO A 2 8.89 3.37 1.11
C PRO A 2 8.57 1.95 1.59
N GLU A 3 7.57 1.78 2.46
CA GLU A 3 6.87 0.50 2.52
C GLU A 3 6.47 0.19 1.07
N ASP A 4 7.07 -0.84 0.50
CA ASP A 4 6.88 -1.23 -0.90
C ASP A 4 5.82 -2.32 -1.03
N GLY A 5 5.13 -2.66 0.07
CA GLY A 5 4.17 -3.76 0.13
C GLY A 5 3.02 -3.58 -0.87
N GLU A 6 2.53 -2.35 -1.05
CA GLU A 6 1.48 -2.05 -2.03
C GLU A 6 1.98 -2.25 -3.47
N VAL A 7 3.16 -1.71 -3.80
CA VAL A 7 3.80 -1.89 -5.11
C VAL A 7 4.11 -3.37 -5.36
N SER A 8 4.56 -4.09 -4.35
CA SER A 8 4.85 -5.53 -4.41
C SER A 8 3.59 -6.35 -4.69
N VAL A 9 2.47 -6.00 -4.06
CA VAL A 9 1.16 -6.60 -4.35
C VAL A 9 0.75 -6.33 -5.79
N VAL A 10 0.89 -5.09 -6.28
CA VAL A 10 0.56 -4.72 -7.67
C VAL A 10 1.39 -5.53 -8.66
N ILE A 11 2.72 -5.55 -8.49
CA ILE A 11 3.62 -6.32 -9.37
C ILE A 11 3.22 -7.81 -9.38
N HIS A 12 2.97 -8.39 -8.21
CA HIS A 12 2.57 -9.79 -8.10
C HIS A 12 1.26 -10.08 -8.85
N GLN A 13 0.27 -9.20 -8.71
CA GLN A 13 -1.02 -9.33 -9.39
C GLN A 13 -0.88 -9.18 -10.91
N VAL A 14 -0.10 -8.22 -11.38
CA VAL A 14 0.15 -8.00 -12.82
C VAL A 14 0.87 -9.21 -13.42
N PHE A 15 1.94 -9.70 -12.79
CA PHE A 15 2.65 -10.88 -13.28
C PHE A 15 1.76 -12.11 -13.34
N ASN A 16 0.93 -12.36 -12.32
CA ASN A 16 0.00 -13.48 -12.33
C ASN A 16 -1.04 -13.34 -13.45
N LYS A 17 -1.52 -12.11 -13.71
CA LYS A 17 -2.44 -11.86 -14.81
C LYS A 17 -1.77 -12.11 -16.17
N ILE A 18 -0.56 -11.60 -16.39
CA ILE A 18 0.22 -11.83 -17.62
C ILE A 18 0.41 -13.32 -17.84
N LYS A 19 0.87 -14.06 -16.82
CA LYS A 19 1.06 -15.52 -16.89
C LYS A 19 -0.24 -16.26 -17.21
N ALA A 20 -1.34 -15.89 -16.57
CA ALA A 20 -2.63 -16.51 -16.79
C ALA A 20 -3.16 -16.27 -18.22
N GLU A 21 -3.00 -15.05 -18.75
CA GLU A 21 -3.39 -14.73 -20.12
C GLU A 21 -2.45 -15.37 -21.14
N ALA A 22 -1.14 -15.37 -20.89
CA ALA A 22 -0.17 -16.02 -21.77
C ALA A 22 -0.46 -17.52 -21.93
N LYS A 23 -0.83 -18.19 -20.84
CA LYS A 23 -1.27 -19.59 -20.88
C LYS A 23 -2.54 -19.80 -21.71
N LYS A 24 -3.48 -18.86 -21.70
CA LYS A 24 -4.73 -18.95 -22.49
C LYS A 24 -4.51 -18.66 -23.97
N LEU A 25 -3.67 -17.66 -24.27
CA LEU A 25 -3.42 -17.18 -25.63
C LEU A 25 -2.34 -17.99 -26.36
N GLY A 26 -1.51 -18.76 -25.63
CA GLY A 26 -0.35 -19.45 -26.18
C GLY A 26 0.84 -18.53 -26.49
N THR A 27 0.73 -17.23 -26.20
CA THR A 27 1.78 -16.22 -26.40
C THR A 27 1.68 -15.13 -25.33
N THR A 28 2.76 -14.41 -25.08
CA THR A 28 2.78 -13.29 -24.14
C THR A 28 1.84 -12.18 -24.66
N PRO A 29 0.90 -11.67 -23.84
CA PRO A 29 0.02 -10.58 -24.25
C PRO A 29 0.84 -9.33 -24.54
N LEU A 30 0.56 -8.68 -25.67
CA LEU A 30 1.07 -7.37 -26.01
C LEU A 30 0.12 -6.29 -25.49
N ALA A 31 0.68 -5.15 -25.11
CA ALA A 31 -0.10 -4.02 -24.62
C ALA A 31 0.54 -2.69 -25.05
N TYR A 32 -0.26 -1.63 -25.03
CA TYR A 32 0.18 -0.26 -25.24
C TYR A 32 -0.23 0.61 -24.06
N ILE A 33 0.42 1.75 -23.88
CA ILE A 33 0.02 2.74 -22.86
C ILE A 33 -1.00 3.72 -23.44
N ARG A 34 -1.99 4.09 -22.64
CA ARG A 34 -2.95 5.16 -22.95
C ARG A 34 -2.97 6.16 -21.80
N LEU A 35 -2.73 7.44 -22.12
CA LEU A 35 -2.80 8.53 -21.16
C LEU A 35 -4.14 9.27 -21.23
N PHE A 36 -4.59 9.76 -20.09
CA PHE A 36 -5.83 10.51 -19.93
C PHE A 36 -5.53 11.89 -19.32
N SER A 37 -4.92 12.76 -20.12
CA SER A 37 -4.43 14.07 -19.67
C SER A 37 -5.54 15.00 -19.18
N ARG A 38 -6.80 14.74 -19.54
CA ARG A 38 -8.00 15.37 -18.94
C ARG A 38 -8.13 15.14 -17.44
N CYS A 39 -7.53 14.09 -16.90
CA CYS A 39 -7.54 13.78 -15.47
C CYS A 39 -6.32 14.33 -14.71
N PHE A 40 -5.34 14.94 -15.38
CA PHE A 40 -4.15 15.47 -14.71
C PHE A 40 -4.45 16.73 -13.90
N THR A 41 -3.70 16.88 -12.80
CA THR A 41 -3.80 18.06 -11.93
C THR A 41 -3.39 19.32 -12.66
N LEU A 42 -4.01 20.43 -12.27
CA LEU A 42 -3.56 21.77 -12.60
C LEU A 42 -2.81 22.34 -11.40
N GLY A 43 -1.49 22.50 -11.55
CA GLY A 43 -0.68 23.29 -10.64
C GLY A 43 -1.22 24.71 -10.47
N THR A 44 -0.78 25.38 -9.41
CA THR A 44 -1.10 26.80 -9.18
C THR A 44 0.10 27.66 -9.55
N LYS A 45 -0.10 28.98 -9.68
CA LYS A 45 1.02 29.92 -9.90
C LYS A 45 2.09 29.79 -8.81
N ASN A 46 1.69 29.51 -7.57
CA ASN A 46 2.58 29.43 -6.42
C ASN A 46 3.20 28.03 -6.23
N LYS A 47 2.59 26.99 -6.82
CA LYS A 47 3.07 25.61 -6.80
C LYS A 47 2.87 25.00 -8.19
N PRO A 48 3.81 25.24 -9.13
CA PRO A 48 3.75 24.60 -10.43
C PRO A 48 3.88 23.09 -10.21
N TYR A 49 2.80 22.38 -10.48
CA TYR A 49 2.71 20.93 -10.33
C TYR A 49 2.21 20.34 -11.64
N SER A 50 2.89 19.31 -12.13
CA SER A 50 2.48 18.50 -13.28
C SER A 50 2.33 17.05 -12.84
N SER A 51 1.28 16.40 -13.32
CA SER A 51 1.08 14.96 -13.13
C SER A 51 2.00 14.11 -14.02
N ILE A 52 2.67 14.72 -15.00
CA ILE A 52 3.54 14.03 -15.94
C ILE A 52 4.78 14.86 -16.29
N SER A 53 5.90 14.17 -16.42
CA SER A 53 7.13 14.62 -17.07
C SER A 53 7.55 13.58 -18.10
N VAL A 54 8.38 13.98 -19.08
CA VAL A 54 8.80 13.09 -20.17
C VAL A 54 10.27 13.26 -20.50
N HIS A 55 10.90 12.19 -20.97
CA HIS A 55 12.23 12.16 -21.55
C HIS A 55 12.19 11.37 -22.86
N ASN A 56 12.24 12.07 -24.00
CA ASN A 56 12.06 11.51 -25.34
C ASN A 56 13.20 11.88 -26.31
N SER A 57 14.37 12.23 -25.80
CA SER A 57 15.55 12.59 -26.60
C SER A 57 16.05 11.46 -27.50
N ARG A 58 15.71 10.21 -27.18
CA ARG A 58 16.08 8.98 -27.90
C ARG A 58 14.92 8.39 -28.71
N TYR A 59 13.87 9.17 -28.96
CA TYR A 59 12.62 8.68 -29.52
C TYR A 59 12.18 9.47 -30.76
N THR A 60 11.76 8.72 -31.77
CA THR A 60 11.33 9.18 -33.08
C THR A 60 9.83 8.88 -33.27
N GLU A 61 9.01 9.92 -33.40
CA GLU A 61 7.54 9.79 -33.43
C GLU A 61 7.01 9.02 -34.65
N SER A 62 7.78 8.94 -35.75
CA SER A 62 7.41 8.20 -36.96
C SER A 62 7.49 6.68 -36.81
N LEU A 63 8.02 6.17 -35.69
CA LEU A 63 8.02 4.74 -35.38
C LEU A 63 6.63 4.22 -34.95
N GLU A 64 5.72 5.13 -34.60
CA GLU A 64 4.37 4.77 -34.18
C GLU A 64 3.44 4.46 -35.35
N PRO A 65 2.36 3.68 -35.12
CA PRO A 65 1.42 3.33 -36.17
C PRO A 65 0.75 4.58 -36.73
N MET A 66 0.66 4.65 -38.05
CA MET A 66 -0.20 5.59 -38.75
C MET A 66 -1.59 4.95 -38.89
N ASP A 67 -2.44 5.12 -37.88
CA ASP A 67 -3.80 4.55 -37.85
C ASP A 67 -4.89 5.63 -37.76
N ASP A 68 -6.15 5.23 -37.97
CA ASP A 68 -7.34 6.09 -37.89
C ASP A 68 -7.71 6.42 -36.43
N TYR A 69 -6.73 6.48 -35.53
CA TYR A 69 -6.98 6.82 -34.14
C TYR A 69 -7.54 8.24 -34.03
N VAL A 70 -8.69 8.36 -33.37
CA VAL A 70 -9.30 9.64 -33.05
C VAL A 70 -9.04 9.95 -31.57
N PRO A 71 -8.11 10.88 -31.26
CA PRO A 71 -7.84 11.26 -29.89
C PRO A 71 -9.05 11.96 -29.27
N ASN A 72 -9.21 11.84 -27.95
CA ASN A 72 -10.27 12.56 -27.27
C ASN A 72 -9.96 14.06 -27.24
N HIS A 73 -10.95 14.89 -27.59
CA HIS A 73 -10.76 16.34 -27.69
C HIS A 73 -10.30 17.00 -26.38
N PHE A 74 -10.76 16.53 -25.20
CA PHE A 74 -10.31 17.08 -23.91
C PHE A 74 -8.85 16.72 -23.60
N ASP A 75 -8.43 15.51 -23.96
CA ASP A 75 -7.05 15.09 -23.78
C ASP A 75 -6.11 15.87 -24.73
N LEU A 76 -6.51 16.09 -25.99
CA LEU A 76 -5.79 16.95 -26.93
C LEU A 76 -5.67 18.39 -26.44
N GLN A 77 -6.76 18.97 -25.94
CA GLN A 77 -6.76 20.33 -25.39
C GLN A 77 -5.78 20.44 -24.22
N ARG A 78 -5.69 19.41 -23.37
CA ARG A 78 -4.76 19.38 -22.24
C ARG A 78 -3.31 19.13 -22.65
N ALA A 79 -3.11 18.38 -23.71
CA ALA A 79 -1.80 18.04 -24.27
C ALA A 79 -1.24 19.16 -25.16
N SER A 80 -2.07 20.08 -25.64
CA SER A 80 -1.64 21.15 -26.55
C SER A 80 -0.47 21.96 -25.98
N ARG A 81 0.62 22.03 -26.76
CA ARG A 81 1.90 22.69 -26.40
C ARG A 81 2.57 22.14 -25.14
N GLN A 82 2.22 20.92 -24.73
CA GLN A 82 2.86 20.23 -23.61
C GLN A 82 3.87 19.21 -24.13
N PRO A 83 4.96 18.93 -23.38
CA PRO A 83 6.02 18.03 -23.85
C PRO A 83 5.54 16.58 -24.02
N TRP A 84 4.44 16.19 -23.37
CA TRP A 84 3.82 14.86 -23.53
C TRP A 84 2.80 14.75 -24.66
N ALA A 85 2.68 15.76 -25.55
CA ALA A 85 1.64 15.77 -26.58
C ALA A 85 1.69 14.56 -27.52
N TYR A 86 2.89 14.10 -27.85
CA TYR A 86 3.15 12.94 -28.71
C TYR A 86 2.62 11.61 -28.15
N LEU A 87 2.32 11.55 -26.84
CA LEU A 87 1.77 10.36 -26.17
C LEU A 87 0.24 10.29 -26.20
N VAL A 88 -0.42 11.34 -26.70
CA VAL A 88 -1.89 11.51 -26.65
C VAL A 88 -2.48 11.71 -28.03
N ASN A 89 -1.72 12.28 -28.96
CA ASN A 89 -2.18 12.63 -30.31
C ASN A 89 -2.35 11.44 -31.26
N ARG A 90 -1.89 10.25 -30.88
CA ARG A 90 -1.89 9.04 -31.71
C ARG A 90 -2.05 7.78 -30.88
N ARG A 91 -2.30 6.65 -31.54
CA ARG A 91 -2.17 5.33 -30.91
C ARG A 91 -0.69 4.99 -30.77
N LEU A 92 -0.33 4.40 -29.62
CA LEU A 92 1.03 3.98 -29.33
C LEU A 92 1.20 2.48 -29.61
N SER A 93 2.41 2.10 -29.98
CA SER A 93 2.78 0.75 -30.38
C SER A 93 2.63 -0.22 -29.22
N SER A 94 2.05 -1.37 -29.53
CA SER A 94 1.98 -2.47 -28.57
C SER A 94 3.34 -3.14 -28.44
N GLY A 95 3.72 -3.49 -27.21
CA GLY A 95 4.89 -4.30 -26.92
C GLY A 95 4.66 -5.22 -25.73
N GLN A 96 5.68 -5.99 -25.38
CA GLN A 96 5.63 -6.81 -24.18
C GLN A 96 5.57 -5.93 -22.94
N ILE A 97 4.83 -6.37 -21.93
CA ILE A 97 4.77 -5.69 -20.64
C ILE A 97 5.99 -6.11 -19.82
N CYS A 98 6.88 -5.16 -19.54
CA CYS A 98 7.99 -5.33 -18.60
C CYS A 98 7.78 -4.46 -17.35
N LEU A 99 8.27 -4.94 -16.20
CA LEU A 99 7.98 -4.35 -14.90
C LEU A 99 9.23 -4.28 -14.04
N ALA A 100 9.38 -3.17 -13.33
CA ALA A 100 10.37 -3.00 -12.27
C ALA A 100 9.80 -2.13 -11.16
N ARG A 101 10.45 -2.14 -10.01
CA ARG A 101 10.14 -1.22 -8.92
C ARG A 101 11.40 -0.85 -8.17
N ARG A 102 11.34 0.32 -7.53
CA ARG A 102 12.37 0.79 -6.62
C ARG A 102 11.69 1.58 -5.52
N GLY A 103 11.68 1.03 -4.31
CA GLY A 103 10.92 1.60 -3.22
C GLY A 103 9.42 1.76 -3.54
N LYS A 104 8.93 3.01 -3.52
CA LYS A 104 7.51 3.37 -3.77
C LYS A 104 7.19 3.59 -5.24
N CYS A 105 8.21 3.56 -6.10
CA CYS A 105 8.06 3.78 -7.53
C CYS A 105 7.86 2.45 -8.27
N LEU A 106 6.93 2.46 -9.23
CA LEU A 106 6.63 1.35 -10.13
C LEU A 106 6.99 1.76 -11.56
N ALA A 107 7.83 1.01 -12.25
CA ALA A 107 8.13 1.22 -13.66
C ALA A 107 7.42 0.16 -14.51
N ILE A 108 6.67 0.58 -15.53
CA ILE A 108 6.04 -0.32 -16.51
C ILE A 108 6.42 0.10 -17.93
N GLY A 109 7.09 -0.79 -18.66
CA GLY A 109 7.45 -0.61 -20.06
C GLY A 109 6.52 -1.37 -20.98
N VAL A 110 6.10 -0.71 -22.05
CA VAL A 110 5.32 -1.26 -23.17
C VAL A 110 5.67 -0.54 -24.46
N GLY A 111 5.98 -1.31 -25.51
CA GLY A 111 6.42 -0.73 -26.79
C GLY A 111 7.63 0.19 -26.59
N TYR A 112 7.62 1.35 -27.23
CA TYR A 112 8.69 2.36 -27.14
C TYR A 112 8.71 3.15 -25.83
N HIS A 113 7.75 2.95 -24.92
CA HIS A 113 7.56 3.79 -23.74
C HIS A 113 7.69 3.03 -22.42
N LEU A 114 8.42 3.62 -21.49
CA LEU A 114 8.49 3.22 -20.09
C LEU A 114 7.89 4.31 -19.24
N THR A 115 6.94 3.98 -18.38
CA THR A 115 6.38 4.95 -17.42
C THR A 115 6.76 4.56 -16.01
N VAL A 116 7.40 5.49 -15.31
CA VAL A 116 7.69 5.40 -13.88
C VAL A 116 6.59 6.14 -13.12
N PHE A 117 5.86 5.42 -12.30
CA PHE A 117 4.76 5.89 -11.48
C PHE A 117 5.23 6.07 -10.04
N HIS A 118 5.21 7.31 -9.56
CA HIS A 118 5.22 7.60 -8.14
C HIS A 118 3.77 7.70 -7.65
N LEU A 119 3.29 6.63 -7.00
CA LEU A 119 1.88 6.44 -6.66
C LEU A 119 1.36 7.40 -5.55
N GLY A 120 2.24 8.15 -4.89
CA GLY A 120 1.83 9.08 -3.85
C GLY A 120 1.12 8.37 -2.69
N LEU A 121 0.05 8.97 -2.17
CA LEU A 121 -0.69 8.44 -1.01
C LEU A 121 -1.94 7.64 -1.37
N GLU A 122 -2.60 7.96 -2.50
CA GLU A 122 -3.93 7.43 -2.81
C GLU A 122 -4.07 6.91 -4.25
N ALA A 123 -2.99 6.84 -5.02
CA ALA A 123 -3.06 6.26 -6.35
C ALA A 123 -3.22 4.73 -6.25
N LYS A 124 -4.17 4.21 -7.03
CA LYS A 124 -4.54 2.82 -7.09
C LYS A 124 -4.23 2.24 -8.46
N VAL A 125 -3.71 1.03 -8.47
CA VAL A 125 -3.60 0.20 -9.68
C VAL A 125 -4.70 -0.86 -9.66
N THR A 126 -5.52 -0.91 -10.71
CA THR A 126 -6.63 -1.86 -10.84
C THR A 126 -6.48 -2.67 -12.13
N ILE A 127 -6.46 -4.00 -12.01
CA ILE A 127 -6.51 -4.90 -13.15
C ILE A 127 -7.97 -5.25 -13.42
N MET A 128 -8.42 -5.06 -14.67
CA MET A 128 -9.80 -5.36 -15.08
C MET A 128 -9.86 -5.96 -16.48
N SER A 129 -11.00 -6.53 -16.86
CA SER A 129 -11.21 -7.01 -18.22
C SER A 129 -11.17 -5.84 -19.21
N HIS A 130 -10.82 -6.11 -20.48
CA HIS A 130 -10.86 -5.07 -21.51
C HIS A 130 -12.29 -4.48 -21.65
N ALA A 131 -13.32 -5.32 -21.54
CA ALA A 131 -14.72 -4.87 -21.59
C ALA A 131 -15.09 -3.92 -20.42
N ASP A 132 -14.62 -4.21 -19.20
CA ASP A 132 -14.87 -3.33 -18.06
C ASP A 132 -14.09 -2.02 -18.16
N TYR A 133 -12.86 -2.09 -18.69
CA TYR A 133 -12.05 -0.91 -18.99
C TYR A 133 -12.74 0.01 -20.00
N THR A 134 -13.24 -0.52 -21.12
CA THR A 134 -13.97 0.26 -22.12
C THR A 134 -15.16 0.97 -21.50
N LYS A 135 -15.96 0.26 -20.68
CA LYS A 135 -17.11 0.86 -19.96
C LYS A 135 -16.67 1.93 -18.96
N LEU A 136 -15.53 1.75 -18.30
CA LEU A 136 -15.02 2.71 -17.32
C LEU A 136 -14.67 4.06 -17.96
N ILE A 137 -14.06 4.04 -19.15
CA ILE A 137 -13.57 5.25 -19.82
C ILE A 137 -14.59 5.87 -20.79
N GLU A 138 -15.76 5.25 -20.95
CA GLU A 138 -16.79 5.63 -21.92
C GLU A 138 -17.35 7.03 -21.63
N ASN A 139 -17.62 7.33 -20.36
CA ASN A 139 -18.31 8.54 -19.95
C ASN A 139 -17.47 9.33 -18.95
N ASP A 140 -17.11 10.56 -19.31
CA ASP A 140 -16.46 11.51 -18.43
C ASP A 140 -17.36 12.70 -18.07
N CYS A 141 -17.01 13.40 -17.01
CA CYS A 141 -17.69 14.59 -16.55
C CYS A 141 -16.69 15.63 -16.01
N PRO A 142 -17.10 16.90 -15.87
CA PRO A 142 -16.33 17.87 -15.10
C PRO A 142 -16.01 17.34 -13.71
N GLY A 143 -14.81 17.66 -13.20
CA GLY A 143 -14.36 17.24 -11.88
C GLY A 143 -15.10 17.94 -10.74
N SER A 144 -14.69 17.62 -9.50
CA SER A 144 -15.31 18.14 -8.27
C SER A 144 -14.81 19.52 -7.83
N ASN A 145 -14.06 20.24 -8.67
CA ASN A 145 -13.51 21.54 -8.28
C ASN A 145 -14.62 22.59 -8.10
N PRO A 146 -14.61 23.41 -7.03
CA PRO A 146 -15.61 24.48 -6.87
C PRO A 146 -15.61 25.49 -8.02
N ASP A 147 -14.45 25.76 -8.62
CA ASP A 147 -14.35 26.57 -9.84
C ASP A 147 -14.76 25.73 -11.05
N ARG A 148 -15.87 26.12 -11.70
CA ARG A 148 -16.44 25.44 -12.87
C ARG A 148 -15.49 25.38 -14.06
N THR A 149 -14.66 26.40 -14.25
CA THR A 149 -13.66 26.45 -15.33
C THR A 149 -12.51 25.49 -15.04
N LYS A 150 -12.10 25.40 -13.77
CA LYS A 150 -11.09 24.42 -13.35
C LYS A 150 -11.65 23.00 -13.41
N ALA A 151 -12.90 22.80 -13.01
CA ALA A 151 -13.61 21.52 -13.05
C ALA A 151 -13.79 21.01 -14.49
N SER A 152 -14.12 21.88 -15.45
CA SER A 152 -14.27 21.48 -16.85
C SER A 152 -12.95 21.02 -17.47
N ARG A 153 -11.81 21.56 -17.00
CA ARG A 153 -10.45 21.20 -17.42
C ARG A 153 -9.88 19.98 -16.68
N MET A 154 -10.28 19.75 -15.45
CA MET A 154 -9.86 18.61 -14.61
C MET A 154 -10.99 17.58 -14.54
N ARG A 155 -11.19 16.86 -15.64
CA ARG A 155 -12.30 15.92 -15.80
C ARG A 155 -12.08 14.63 -14.99
N SER A 156 -13.16 13.88 -14.80
CA SER A 156 -13.19 12.58 -14.12
C SER A 156 -14.10 11.64 -14.91
N PHE A 157 -13.87 10.33 -14.80
CA PHE A 157 -14.77 9.33 -15.38
C PHE A 157 -15.92 9.03 -14.41
N VAL A 158 -17.12 8.84 -14.95
CA VAL A 158 -18.29 8.44 -14.17
C VAL A 158 -18.15 6.95 -13.85
N THR A 159 -18.22 6.56 -12.59
CA THR A 159 -18.17 5.14 -12.22
C THR A 159 -19.42 4.43 -12.71
N PRO A 160 -19.30 3.40 -13.59
CA PRO A 160 -20.45 2.65 -14.05
C PRO A 160 -21.25 2.02 -12.90
N PRO A 161 -22.60 2.01 -12.94
CA PRO A 161 -23.43 1.50 -11.85
C PRO A 161 -23.12 0.06 -11.43
N GLN A 162 -22.73 -0.80 -12.38
CA GLN A 162 -22.36 -2.19 -12.09
C GLN A 162 -21.07 -2.33 -11.28
N PHE A 163 -20.25 -1.29 -11.17
CA PHE A 163 -19.07 -1.27 -10.32
C PHE A 163 -19.35 -0.70 -8.92
N ILE A 164 -20.61 -0.38 -8.61
CA ILE A 164 -21.06 0.11 -7.31
C ILE A 164 -21.67 -1.07 -6.54
N GLU A 165 -21.01 -1.47 -5.45
CA GLU A 165 -21.48 -2.57 -4.61
C GLU A 165 -22.81 -2.21 -3.91
N PRO A 166 -23.84 -3.09 -3.97
CA PRO A 166 -25.08 -2.88 -3.22
C PRO A 166 -24.82 -2.73 -1.71
N GLY A 167 -25.48 -1.74 -1.08
CA GLY A 167 -25.32 -1.46 0.35
C GLY A 167 -23.98 -0.80 0.73
N SER A 168 -23.17 -0.41 -0.26
CA SER A 168 -22.01 0.46 -0.04
C SER A 168 -22.42 1.94 0.04
N SER A 169 -21.51 2.86 0.37
CA SER A 169 -21.83 4.27 0.65
C SER A 169 -22.77 4.91 -0.39
N SER A 170 -23.89 5.48 0.04
CA SER A 170 -24.82 6.22 -0.84
C SER A 170 -24.39 7.68 -1.08
N LYS A 171 -23.22 8.10 -0.56
CA LYS A 171 -22.78 9.49 -0.63
C LYS A 171 -22.19 9.82 -2.00
N ALA A 172 -22.78 10.84 -2.64
CA ALA A 172 -22.34 11.56 -3.83
C ALA A 172 -22.24 10.76 -5.15
N LYS A 173 -22.12 11.51 -6.25
CA LYS A 173 -21.87 10.99 -7.61
C LYS A 173 -20.48 10.35 -7.63
N ARG A 174 -20.42 9.04 -7.89
CA ARG A 174 -19.16 8.30 -7.92
C ARG A 174 -18.42 8.57 -9.22
N THR A 175 -17.19 9.04 -9.06
CA THR A 175 -16.28 9.34 -10.17
C THR A 175 -14.89 8.83 -9.84
N ILE A 176 -14.08 8.60 -10.86
CA ILE A 176 -12.71 8.11 -10.76
C ILE A 176 -11.81 8.95 -11.68
N ASN A 177 -10.61 9.29 -11.21
CA ASN A 177 -9.64 10.01 -12.02
C ASN A 177 -8.64 8.99 -12.55
N VAL A 178 -8.81 8.53 -13.78
CA VAL A 178 -7.87 7.62 -14.43
C VAL A 178 -6.81 8.45 -15.13
N PHE A 179 -5.54 8.23 -14.83
CA PHE A 179 -4.42 8.99 -15.40
C PHE A 179 -3.79 8.27 -16.58
N ALA A 180 -3.65 6.95 -16.45
CA ALA A 180 -3.07 6.10 -17.45
C ALA A 180 -3.70 4.71 -17.41
N ALA A 181 -3.60 3.97 -18.51
CA ALA A 181 -3.87 2.55 -18.57
C ALA A 181 -2.84 1.85 -19.46
N ILE A 182 -2.45 0.64 -19.08
CA ILE A 182 -1.75 -0.30 -19.94
C ILE A 182 -2.81 -1.25 -20.50
N VAL A 183 -3.01 -1.22 -21.81
CA VAL A 183 -4.16 -1.84 -22.48
C VAL A 183 -3.68 -2.99 -23.35
N ALA A 184 -4.12 -4.21 -23.01
CA ALA A 184 -3.98 -5.41 -23.81
C ALA A 184 -5.35 -5.83 -24.36
N ASP A 185 -5.38 -6.75 -25.31
CA ASP A 185 -6.64 -7.19 -25.95
C ASP A 185 -7.64 -7.81 -24.96
N THR A 186 -7.15 -8.52 -23.92
CA THR A 186 -8.02 -9.23 -22.98
C THR A 186 -8.19 -8.53 -21.63
N PHE A 187 -7.31 -7.57 -21.29
CA PHE A 187 -7.32 -6.90 -19.99
C PHE A 187 -6.66 -5.52 -20.04
N ALA A 188 -6.92 -4.71 -19.02
CA ALA A 188 -6.22 -3.45 -18.81
C ALA A 188 -5.71 -3.34 -17.37
N ILE A 189 -4.58 -2.64 -17.20
CA ILE A 189 -4.03 -2.21 -15.93
C ILE A 189 -4.28 -0.71 -15.83
N VAL A 190 -5.20 -0.31 -14.96
CA VAL A 190 -5.69 1.07 -14.84
C VAL A 190 -5.05 1.75 -13.65
N PHE A 191 -4.47 2.93 -13.87
CA PHE A 191 -3.89 3.79 -12.85
C PHE A 191 -4.85 4.93 -12.54
N SER A 192 -5.45 4.90 -11.34
CA SER A 192 -6.35 5.95 -10.86
C SER A 192 -5.82 6.63 -9.62
N ASP A 193 -6.22 7.88 -9.39
CA ASP A 193 -5.85 8.60 -8.18
C ASP A 193 -6.91 9.61 -7.77
N PHE A 194 -7.51 9.38 -6.60
CA PHE A 194 -8.54 10.27 -6.05
C PHE A 194 -7.98 11.67 -5.74
N ALA A 195 -6.82 11.76 -5.10
CA ALA A 195 -6.21 13.01 -4.66
C ALA A 195 -5.47 13.75 -5.78
N ARG A 196 -5.19 13.06 -6.89
CA ARG A 196 -4.45 13.56 -8.06
C ARG A 196 -3.03 14.05 -7.72
N LEU A 197 -2.38 13.33 -6.81
CA LEU A 197 -1.00 13.50 -6.35
C LEU A 197 -0.01 12.52 -7.01
N MET A 198 -0.49 11.61 -7.85
CA MET A 198 0.35 10.73 -8.65
C MET A 198 1.18 11.55 -9.62
N HIS A 199 2.46 11.18 -9.73
CA HIS A 199 3.38 11.73 -10.71
C HIS A 199 3.89 10.60 -11.61
N MET A 200 3.89 10.85 -12.91
CA MET A 200 4.37 9.93 -13.94
C MET A 200 5.60 10.53 -14.63
N HIS A 201 6.62 9.72 -14.86
CA HIS A 201 7.74 10.07 -15.73
C HIS A 201 7.80 9.09 -16.88
N VAL A 202 7.66 9.57 -18.12
CA VAL A 202 7.68 8.71 -19.32
C VAL A 202 9.03 8.82 -20.03
N ILE A 203 9.72 7.71 -20.17
CA ILE A 203 10.98 7.58 -20.91
C ILE A 203 10.69 6.85 -22.21
N SER A 204 10.98 7.50 -23.33
CA SER A 204 10.76 6.96 -24.67
C SER A 204 12.09 6.73 -25.38
N LYS A 205 12.21 5.61 -26.09
CA LYS A 205 13.39 5.28 -26.91
C LYS A 205 12.97 4.62 -28.23
N ASP A 206 13.84 4.63 -29.25
CA ASP A 206 13.59 4.06 -30.59
C ASP A 206 13.56 2.52 -30.63
N GLN A 207 13.70 1.87 -29.47
CA GLN A 207 13.62 0.43 -29.31
C GLN A 207 12.54 0.07 -28.30
N HIS A 208 11.87 -1.06 -28.50
CA HIS A 208 10.93 -1.54 -27.50
C HIS A 208 11.64 -1.80 -26.17
N TRP A 209 10.98 -1.42 -25.07
CA TRP A 209 11.43 -1.80 -23.74
C TRP A 209 11.29 -3.30 -23.52
N THR A 210 12.30 -3.88 -22.90
CA THR A 210 12.36 -5.29 -22.56
C THR A 210 12.58 -5.47 -21.06
N GLN A 211 12.32 -6.67 -20.53
CA GLN A 211 12.61 -6.95 -19.12
C GLN A 211 14.10 -6.79 -18.79
N ALA A 212 14.99 -7.12 -19.73
CA ALA A 212 16.44 -6.99 -19.56
C ALA A 212 16.89 -5.53 -19.36
N ASP A 213 16.20 -4.58 -19.99
CA ASP A 213 16.43 -3.16 -19.74
C ASP A 213 16.10 -2.75 -18.31
N LEU A 214 15.17 -3.45 -17.67
CA LEU A 214 14.64 -3.14 -16.34
C LEU A 214 15.32 -3.96 -15.23
N ASP A 215 16.27 -4.83 -15.56
CA ASP A 215 17.00 -5.63 -14.59
C ASP A 215 18.06 -4.81 -13.84
N VAL A 216 18.29 -5.15 -12.58
CA VAL A 216 19.28 -4.46 -11.74
C VAL A 216 20.67 -4.61 -12.37
N GLY A 217 21.37 -3.49 -12.54
CA GLY A 217 22.69 -3.44 -13.18
C GLY A 217 22.66 -3.25 -14.69
N SER A 218 21.48 -3.17 -15.32
CA SER A 218 21.37 -2.75 -16.72
C SER A 218 21.84 -1.30 -16.92
N LEU A 219 22.15 -0.92 -18.16
CA LEU A 219 22.50 0.45 -18.50
C LEU A 219 21.35 1.44 -18.25
N GLU A 220 20.12 0.98 -18.40
CA GLU A 220 18.92 1.81 -18.21
C GLU A 220 18.54 1.95 -16.74
N TRP A 221 18.87 0.97 -15.89
CA TRP A 221 18.50 0.95 -14.47
C TRP A 221 18.72 2.30 -13.75
N PRO A 222 19.92 2.91 -13.75
CA PRO A 222 20.11 4.21 -13.09
C PRO A 222 19.25 5.32 -13.72
N LEU A 223 19.09 5.32 -15.05
CA LEU A 223 18.33 6.34 -15.79
C LEU A 223 16.84 6.32 -15.43
N ILE A 224 16.26 5.14 -15.29
CA ILE A 224 14.84 4.93 -14.95
C ILE A 224 14.45 5.70 -13.68
N TRP A 225 15.32 5.71 -12.68
CA TRP A 225 15.00 6.23 -11.35
C TRP A 225 15.49 7.66 -11.09
N THR A 226 16.11 8.31 -12.07
CA THR A 226 16.68 9.66 -11.93
C THR A 226 15.67 10.73 -11.50
N THR A 227 14.43 10.64 -12.00
CA THR A 227 13.38 11.63 -11.69
C THR A 227 12.82 11.47 -10.27
N PHE A 228 12.95 10.29 -9.67
CA PHE A 228 12.44 9.96 -8.34
C PHE A 228 13.56 9.35 -7.49
N PRO A 229 14.49 10.17 -6.97
CA PRO A 229 15.68 9.69 -6.27
C PRO A 229 15.38 9.26 -4.82
N ASP A 230 14.56 8.22 -4.64
CA ASP A 230 14.13 7.70 -3.33
C ASP A 230 15.21 6.85 -2.60
N GLY A 231 16.48 6.99 -2.99
CA GLY A 231 17.59 6.15 -2.52
C GLY A 231 17.58 4.72 -3.08
N PRO A 232 18.63 3.93 -2.80
CA PRO A 232 18.71 2.54 -3.24
C PRO A 232 17.70 1.62 -2.55
N ASP A 233 17.24 0.61 -3.28
CA ASP A 233 16.27 -0.36 -2.78
C ASP A 233 16.92 -1.39 -1.84
N TRP A 234 16.35 -1.57 -0.66
CA TRP A 234 16.90 -2.42 0.42
C TRP A 234 17.05 -3.90 0.09
N VAL A 235 16.35 -4.39 -0.94
CA VAL A 235 16.38 -5.79 -1.32
C VAL A 235 16.93 -6.00 -2.72
N LEU A 236 16.67 -5.10 -3.68
CA LEU A 236 17.26 -5.18 -5.03
C LEU A 236 18.69 -4.66 -5.09
N GLU A 237 19.01 -3.63 -4.30
CA GLU A 237 20.28 -2.90 -4.32
C GLU A 237 20.92 -2.91 -2.93
N ARG A 238 20.90 -4.07 -2.25
CA ARG A 238 21.27 -4.24 -0.83
C ARG A 238 22.59 -3.53 -0.46
N GLU A 239 23.66 -3.74 -1.22
CA GLU A 239 24.95 -3.12 -0.92
C GLU A 239 24.91 -1.60 -1.04
N ALA A 240 24.27 -1.07 -2.10
CA ALA A 240 24.08 0.37 -2.25
C ALA A 240 23.17 0.94 -1.15
N ALA A 241 22.15 0.19 -0.70
CA ALA A 241 21.28 0.56 0.41
C ALA A 241 22.03 0.62 1.74
N LEU A 242 22.94 -0.33 2.00
CA LEU A 242 23.79 -0.31 3.19
C LEU A 242 24.78 0.86 3.15
N ILE A 243 25.43 1.10 2.01
CA ILE A 243 26.30 2.28 1.83
C ILE A 243 25.51 3.58 2.02
N ALA A 244 24.31 3.68 1.44
CA ALA A 244 23.44 4.83 1.62
C ALA A 244 23.02 4.99 3.08
N LEU A 245 22.77 3.90 3.80
CA LEU A 245 22.42 3.92 5.23
C LEU A 245 23.57 4.40 6.10
N ASP A 246 24.79 3.94 5.84
CA ASP A 246 25.98 4.41 6.55
C ASP A 246 26.15 5.94 6.38
N ASN A 247 25.71 6.48 5.24
CA ASN A 247 25.66 7.91 4.95
C ASN A 247 24.37 8.62 5.47
N TRP A 248 23.30 7.89 5.81
CA TRP A 248 21.95 8.39 6.13
C TRP A 248 21.75 8.69 7.62
N ARG A 249 22.80 9.02 8.38
CA ARG A 249 22.74 9.19 9.86
C ARG A 249 21.70 10.22 10.41
N ASP A 250 20.88 10.89 9.58
CA ASP A 250 19.98 11.99 9.95
C ASP A 250 18.51 11.92 9.42
N GLY A 251 17.81 10.76 9.43
CA GLY A 251 16.42 10.70 8.92
C GLY A 251 15.46 9.73 9.62
N HIS A 252 14.16 10.06 9.66
CA HIS A 252 13.10 9.31 10.36
C HIS A 252 12.35 8.30 9.49
N LEU A 253 12.17 7.06 9.99
CA LEU A 253 11.31 6.01 9.42
C LEU A 253 10.89 5.03 10.54
N ALA A 254 9.81 5.32 11.25
CA ALA A 254 9.81 4.92 12.65
C ALA A 254 8.88 3.75 13.00
N ASN A 255 7.58 4.00 13.21
CA ASN A 255 6.81 3.26 14.22
C ASN A 255 6.88 1.72 14.17
N ASP A 256 6.42 1.09 13.09
CA ASP A 256 6.36 -0.38 13.03
C ASP A 256 7.76 -1.02 12.90
N PHE A 257 8.70 -0.36 12.21
CA PHE A 257 10.09 -0.80 12.15
C PHE A 257 10.83 -0.62 13.48
N LEU A 258 10.66 0.50 14.18
CA LEU A 258 11.26 0.74 15.49
C LEU A 258 10.64 -0.16 16.54
N HIS A 259 9.35 -0.50 16.42
CA HIS A 259 8.78 -1.56 17.22
C HIS A 259 9.40 -2.93 16.89
N TYR A 260 9.63 -3.24 15.61
CA TYR A 260 10.35 -4.46 15.20
C TYR A 260 11.79 -4.50 15.74
N ALA A 261 12.48 -3.36 15.75
CA ALA A 261 13.85 -3.22 16.21
C ALA A 261 13.98 -2.97 17.73
N ALA A 262 12.85 -2.87 18.45
CA ALA A 262 12.78 -2.53 19.86
C ALA A 262 13.54 -1.23 20.22
N ILE A 263 13.27 -0.17 19.45
CA ILE A 263 13.85 1.17 19.62
C ILE A 263 12.72 2.16 19.93
N PHE A 264 12.97 3.07 20.87
CA PHE A 264 12.03 4.14 21.17
C PHE A 264 11.95 5.14 20.00
N PRO A 265 10.74 5.57 19.56
CA PRO A 265 10.61 6.48 18.42
C PRO A 265 11.33 7.82 18.54
N GLY A 266 11.50 8.32 19.77
CA GLY A 266 12.25 9.54 20.06
C GLY A 266 13.76 9.35 20.28
N ALA A 267 14.28 8.13 20.13
CA ALA A 267 15.71 7.86 20.28
C ALA A 267 16.50 8.60 19.19
N PRO A 268 17.53 9.38 19.55
CA PRO A 268 18.32 10.10 18.57
C PRO A 268 19.15 9.12 17.74
N CYS A 269 19.34 9.44 16.45
CA CYS A 269 20.14 8.60 15.55
C CYS A 269 21.58 8.47 16.06
N SER A 270 22.13 9.51 16.72
CA SER A 270 23.43 9.49 17.37
C SER A 270 23.56 8.38 18.41
N TRP A 271 22.52 8.11 19.19
CA TRP A 271 22.51 7.02 20.18
C TRP A 271 22.51 5.64 19.51
N ILE A 272 21.79 5.47 18.40
CA ILE A 272 21.85 4.21 17.63
C ILE A 272 23.26 4.00 17.08
N CYS A 273 23.88 5.08 16.60
CA CYS A 273 25.18 5.06 15.93
C CYS A 273 26.39 5.08 16.87
N SER A 274 26.20 5.37 18.17
CA SER A 274 27.31 5.46 19.13
C SER A 274 27.83 4.10 19.60
N ASP A 275 27.12 3.02 19.27
CA ASP A 275 27.43 1.66 19.69
C ASP A 275 27.35 0.73 18.46
N ASP A 276 28.47 0.12 18.10
CA ASP A 276 28.58 -0.71 16.89
C ASP A 276 27.66 -1.93 16.93
N ILE A 277 27.43 -2.52 18.10
CA ILE A 277 26.54 -3.67 18.28
C ILE A 277 25.09 -3.26 18.02
N ARG A 278 24.67 -2.12 18.56
CA ARG A 278 23.34 -1.52 18.37
C ARG A 278 23.12 -1.11 16.93
N PHE A 279 24.12 -0.49 16.30
CA PHE A 279 24.04 -0.10 14.90
C PHE A 279 23.98 -1.31 13.97
N GLU A 280 24.79 -2.34 14.20
CA GLU A 280 24.73 -3.60 13.46
C GLU A 280 23.37 -4.30 13.64
N ARG A 281 22.83 -4.31 14.86
CA ARG A 281 21.48 -4.79 15.13
C ARG A 281 20.45 -4.01 14.31
N PHE A 282 20.52 -2.68 14.29
CA PHE A 282 19.63 -1.83 13.50
C PHE A 282 19.67 -2.20 12.00
N LYS A 283 20.87 -2.35 11.42
CA LYS A 283 21.08 -2.77 10.02
C LYS A 283 20.47 -4.15 9.72
N GLN A 284 20.63 -5.10 10.62
CA GLN A 284 20.06 -6.44 10.42
C GLN A 284 18.54 -6.43 10.53
N GLN A 285 17.97 -5.67 11.48
CA GLN A 285 16.53 -5.59 11.67
C GLN A 285 15.84 -4.86 10.51
N ILE A 286 16.46 -3.82 9.94
CA ILE A 286 15.87 -3.08 8.82
C ILE A 286 15.76 -3.97 7.57
N LEU A 287 16.79 -4.78 7.29
CA LEU A 287 16.77 -5.77 6.21
C LEU A 287 15.65 -6.79 6.42
N LYS A 288 15.62 -7.44 7.60
CA LYS A 288 14.58 -8.43 7.93
C LYS A 288 13.17 -7.85 7.84
N TYR A 289 12.96 -6.62 8.30
CA TYR A 289 11.67 -5.95 8.22
C TYR A 289 11.26 -5.69 6.76
N THR A 290 12.17 -5.19 5.91
CA THR A 290 11.86 -4.93 4.50
C THR A 290 11.55 -6.20 3.69
N GLU A 291 12.19 -7.33 4.02
CA GLU A 291 11.92 -8.62 3.35
C GLU A 291 10.49 -9.13 3.54
N ILE A 292 9.80 -8.72 4.63
CA ILE A 292 8.42 -9.13 4.92
C ILE A 292 7.51 -8.81 3.74
N TRP A 293 7.65 -7.62 3.15
CA TRP A 293 6.82 -7.10 2.05
C TRP A 293 7.01 -7.86 0.73
N ARG A 294 8.06 -8.66 0.63
CA ARG A 294 8.39 -9.49 -0.53
C ARG A 294 8.21 -10.97 -0.26
N SER A 295 7.94 -11.33 0.99
CA SER A 295 7.77 -12.73 1.37
C SER A 295 6.60 -13.37 0.61
N PRO A 296 6.74 -14.65 0.20
CA PRO A 296 5.64 -15.38 -0.42
C PRO A 296 4.37 -15.38 0.43
N GLU A 297 4.52 -15.38 1.75
CA GLU A 297 3.39 -15.37 2.68
C GLU A 297 2.62 -14.05 2.67
N PHE A 298 3.33 -12.91 2.68
CA PHE A 298 2.69 -11.60 2.53
C PHE A 298 1.94 -11.51 1.21
N LEU A 299 2.59 -11.83 0.10
CA LEU A 299 1.97 -11.79 -1.22
C LEU A 299 0.76 -12.72 -1.31
N ARG A 300 0.87 -13.95 -0.82
CA ARG A 300 -0.23 -14.92 -0.78
C ARG A 300 -1.43 -14.40 0.01
N ARG A 301 -1.23 -13.64 1.09
CA ARG A 301 -2.30 -13.19 1.99
C ARG A 301 -2.89 -11.83 1.63
N CYS A 302 -2.08 -10.94 1.09
CA CYS A 302 -2.45 -9.55 0.82
C CYS A 302 -2.66 -9.27 -0.67
N ALA A 303 -2.03 -10.02 -1.59
CA ALA A 303 -2.20 -9.84 -3.03
C ALA A 303 -3.37 -10.63 -3.63
N MET A 304 -4.20 -11.27 -2.82
CA MET A 304 -5.34 -12.05 -3.29
C MET A 304 -6.34 -11.18 -4.07
N SER A 305 -6.86 -11.69 -5.17
CA SER A 305 -7.98 -11.07 -5.87
C SER A 305 -9.26 -11.14 -5.06
N THR A 306 -10.15 -10.17 -5.25
CA THR A 306 -11.51 -10.25 -4.74
C THR A 306 -12.27 -11.37 -5.43
N ASN A 307 -13.13 -12.06 -4.68
CA ASN A 307 -14.10 -12.98 -5.28
C ASN A 307 -15.33 -12.20 -5.78
N SER A 308 -15.11 -11.24 -6.67
CA SER A 308 -16.16 -10.41 -7.27
C SER A 308 -15.75 -10.07 -8.71
N PRO A 309 -16.69 -10.05 -9.67
CA PRO A 309 -16.42 -9.56 -11.01
C PRO A 309 -16.26 -8.03 -11.04
N ASN A 310 -16.68 -7.33 -9.97
CA ASN A 310 -16.49 -5.90 -9.85
C ASN A 310 -15.00 -5.58 -9.56
N PRO A 311 -14.31 -4.85 -10.46
CA PRO A 311 -12.88 -4.53 -10.29
C PRO A 311 -12.61 -3.59 -9.11
N PHE A 312 -13.63 -2.91 -8.60
CA PHE A 312 -13.55 -2.01 -7.44
C PHE A 312 -14.14 -2.61 -6.16
N ALA A 313 -14.43 -3.92 -6.13
CA ALA A 313 -14.91 -4.58 -4.92
C ALA A 313 -13.89 -4.43 -3.76
N PHE A 314 -14.40 -4.16 -2.55
CA PHE A 314 -13.55 -4.06 -1.37
C PHE A 314 -13.04 -5.43 -0.92
N ASN A 315 -11.72 -5.63 -0.86
CA ASN A 315 -11.14 -6.89 -0.38
C ASN A 315 -11.01 -6.94 1.14
N THR A 316 -12.10 -7.24 1.84
CA THR A 316 -12.11 -7.37 3.31
C THR A 316 -11.11 -8.38 3.85
N THR A 317 -10.79 -9.44 3.09
CA THR A 317 -9.84 -10.45 3.58
C THR A 317 -8.41 -9.95 3.50
N SER A 318 -8.02 -9.34 2.39
CA SER A 318 -6.70 -8.70 2.24
C SER A 318 -6.53 -7.57 3.25
N ASP A 319 -7.54 -6.70 3.39
CA ASP A 319 -7.59 -5.62 4.38
C ASP A 319 -7.34 -6.10 5.82
N ARG A 320 -8.07 -7.15 6.24
CA ARG A 320 -7.93 -7.74 7.56
C ARG A 320 -6.58 -8.43 7.73
N ASN A 321 -6.08 -9.12 6.70
CA ASN A 321 -4.77 -9.76 6.75
C ASN A 321 -3.66 -8.73 6.91
N TYR A 322 -3.72 -7.63 6.15
CA TYR A 322 -2.78 -6.51 6.24
C TYR A 322 -2.83 -5.85 7.63
N THR A 323 -4.01 -5.35 8.01
CA THR A 323 -4.21 -4.62 9.28
C THR A 323 -3.85 -5.45 10.52
N ASN A 324 -4.22 -6.73 10.55
CA ASN A 324 -3.95 -7.57 11.72
C ASN A 324 -2.55 -8.19 11.68
N GLY A 325 -2.05 -8.53 10.49
CA GLY A 325 -0.84 -9.33 10.30
C GLY A 325 0.43 -8.52 10.09
N TYR A 326 0.33 -7.34 9.48
CA TYR A 326 1.46 -6.59 8.94
C TYR A 326 1.52 -5.12 9.42
N ILE A 327 0.45 -4.60 10.03
CA ILE A 327 0.51 -3.37 10.84
C ILE A 327 0.66 -3.77 12.29
N TRP A 328 1.66 -3.25 12.99
CA TRP A 328 1.99 -3.69 14.34
C TRP A 328 1.47 -2.70 15.38
N VAL A 329 2.06 -1.51 15.47
CA VAL A 329 1.71 -0.48 16.45
C VAL A 329 1.01 0.73 15.83
N PHE A 330 1.26 1.02 14.55
CA PHE A 330 0.71 2.21 13.91
C PHE A 330 -0.83 2.28 14.02
N ARG A 331 -1.30 3.28 14.79
CA ARG A 331 -2.73 3.51 15.07
C ARG A 331 -3.48 2.28 15.57
N LYS A 332 -2.83 1.36 16.29
CA LYS A 332 -3.51 0.22 16.92
C LYS A 332 -3.52 0.42 18.42
N ALA A 333 -4.67 0.32 19.07
CA ALA A 333 -4.79 0.46 20.53
C ALA A 333 -4.08 -0.67 21.31
N ALA A 334 -3.95 -1.83 20.68
CA ALA A 334 -3.22 -2.97 21.23
C ALA A 334 -2.66 -3.87 20.13
N VAL A 335 -1.55 -4.54 20.44
CA VAL A 335 -0.81 -5.42 19.53
C VAL A 335 -0.57 -6.80 20.16
N ASP A 336 -0.42 -7.82 19.32
CA ASP A 336 0.12 -9.12 19.75
C ASP A 336 1.61 -9.17 19.37
N ILE A 337 2.48 -9.33 20.35
CA ILE A 337 3.94 -9.33 20.16
C ILE A 337 4.44 -10.77 20.14
N PRO A 338 5.26 -11.19 19.14
CA PRO A 338 5.93 -12.49 19.15
C PRO A 338 6.73 -12.72 20.44
N CYS A 339 6.77 -13.96 20.94
CA CYS A 339 7.43 -14.31 22.20
C CYS A 339 8.85 -13.75 22.31
N ASP A 340 9.69 -14.03 21.31
CA ASP A 340 11.10 -13.65 21.32
C ASP A 340 11.27 -12.14 21.37
N LEU A 341 10.46 -11.40 20.61
CA LEU A 341 10.47 -9.94 20.63
C LEU A 341 9.96 -9.42 21.98
N TYR A 342 8.87 -9.96 22.52
CA TYR A 342 8.36 -9.55 23.82
C TYR A 342 9.36 -9.79 24.95
N ASN A 343 10.04 -10.94 24.93
CA ASN A 343 11.09 -11.30 25.88
C ASN A 343 12.30 -10.38 25.73
N PHE A 344 12.65 -10.02 24.49
CA PHE A 344 13.69 -9.04 24.23
C PHE A 344 13.35 -7.68 24.86
N TYR A 345 12.12 -7.19 24.69
CA TYR A 345 11.66 -5.96 25.35
C TYR A 345 11.75 -6.03 26.89
N LEU A 346 11.43 -7.18 27.49
CA LEU A 346 11.57 -7.39 28.93
C LEU A 346 13.03 -7.35 29.38
N GLN A 347 13.92 -8.03 28.64
CA GLN A 347 15.34 -8.13 28.95
C GLN A 347 16.07 -6.80 28.81
N GLU A 348 15.64 -5.95 27.88
CA GLU A 348 16.17 -4.59 27.69
C GLU A 348 15.48 -3.56 28.62
N GLY A 349 14.61 -3.98 29.54
CA GLY A 349 13.93 -3.08 30.48
C GLY A 349 12.90 -2.13 29.84
N LEU A 350 12.53 -2.32 28.58
CA LEU A 350 11.69 -1.37 27.82
C LEU A 350 10.24 -1.28 28.32
N PHE A 351 9.78 -2.25 29.11
CA PHE A 351 8.47 -2.21 29.78
C PHE A 351 8.54 -1.73 31.23
N ASP A 352 9.73 -1.52 31.79
CA ASP A 352 9.91 -1.12 33.18
C ASP A 352 9.85 0.41 33.30
N LYS A 353 8.76 0.94 33.84
CA LYS A 353 8.55 2.38 34.03
C LYS A 353 9.54 3.04 34.98
N SER A 354 10.27 2.27 35.78
CA SER A 354 11.29 2.79 36.69
C SER A 354 12.66 2.92 36.03
N HIS A 355 12.91 2.13 34.99
CA HIS A 355 14.16 2.08 34.23
C HIS A 355 14.27 3.22 33.22
N THR A 356 15.48 3.75 33.03
CA THR A 356 15.82 4.73 31.99
C THR A 356 16.58 4.05 30.85
N ILE A 357 16.07 4.18 29.63
CA ILE A 357 16.65 3.54 28.44
C ILE A 357 18.11 3.94 28.27
N GLY A 358 18.98 2.95 28.07
CA GLY A 358 20.42 3.13 27.86
C GLY A 358 21.26 2.85 29.10
N GLU A 359 20.66 2.82 30.29
CA GLU A 359 21.33 2.39 31.52
C GLU A 359 21.44 0.85 31.60
N PRO A 360 22.38 0.31 32.39
CA PRO A 360 22.43 -1.12 32.66
C PRO A 360 21.11 -1.63 33.28
N TYR A 361 20.56 -2.72 32.73
CA TYR A 361 19.35 -3.34 33.22
C TYR A 361 19.56 -4.83 33.47
N HIS A 362 19.00 -5.34 34.57
CA HIS A 362 19.01 -6.77 34.87
C HIS A 362 17.59 -7.27 35.11
N PHE A 363 17.07 -8.01 34.14
CA PHE A 363 15.72 -8.57 34.22
C PHE A 363 15.66 -9.74 35.23
N GLN A 364 14.84 -9.60 36.28
CA GLN A 364 14.64 -10.61 37.33
C GLN A 364 13.30 -11.36 37.22
N GLY A 365 12.51 -11.10 36.17
CA GLY A 365 11.16 -11.66 36.02
C GLY A 365 11.10 -13.00 35.27
N LYS A 366 9.89 -13.52 35.11
CA LYS A 366 9.63 -14.70 34.27
C LYS A 366 9.47 -14.27 32.80
N LEU A 367 10.22 -14.90 31.91
CA LEU A 367 10.06 -14.73 30.47
C LEU A 367 8.74 -15.34 29.98
N CYS A 368 8.19 -14.78 28.91
CA CYS A 368 7.02 -15.35 28.25
C CYS A 368 7.38 -16.71 27.63
N ASP A 369 6.52 -17.69 27.84
CA ASP A 369 6.59 -19.05 27.28
C ASP A 369 5.54 -19.28 26.18
N LYS A 370 4.61 -18.34 26.01
CA LYS A 370 3.56 -18.38 24.98
C LYS A 370 4.14 -17.88 23.67
N LYS A 371 3.67 -18.45 22.55
CA LYS A 371 4.06 -18.01 21.19
C LYS A 371 3.90 -16.50 20.95
N PHE A 372 2.90 -15.89 21.58
CA PHE A 372 2.64 -14.46 21.51
C PHE A 372 2.18 -13.95 22.88
N LYS A 373 2.60 -12.73 23.23
CA LYS A 373 1.92 -11.92 24.24
C LYS A 373 0.82 -11.13 23.54
N SER A 374 -0.43 -11.39 23.91
CA SER A 374 -1.60 -10.74 23.30
C SER A 374 -2.04 -9.49 24.03
N GLN A 375 -2.63 -8.55 23.27
CA GLN A 375 -3.24 -7.32 23.78
C GLN A 375 -2.28 -6.41 24.58
N VAL A 376 -1.03 -6.31 24.15
CA VAL A 376 -0.09 -5.33 24.71
C VAL A 376 -0.57 -3.93 24.32
N PRO A 377 -0.81 -3.01 25.29
CA PRO A 377 -1.26 -1.65 25.01
C PRO A 377 -0.24 -0.89 24.16
N VAL A 378 -0.74 -0.03 23.28
CA VAL A 378 0.07 0.88 22.48
C VAL A 378 -0.26 2.31 22.89
N TYR A 379 0.79 3.12 23.05
CA TYR A 379 0.73 4.50 23.48
C TYR A 379 1.06 5.42 22.30
N TYR A 380 0.31 6.51 22.17
CA TYR A 380 0.51 7.53 21.14
C TYR A 380 1.16 8.76 21.78
N HIS A 381 2.40 9.07 21.37
CA HIS A 381 3.16 10.23 21.84
C HIS A 381 2.96 11.39 20.86
N SER A 382 2.18 12.40 21.24
CA SER A 382 1.71 13.43 20.30
C SER A 382 2.82 14.34 19.78
N HIS A 383 3.83 14.66 20.59
CA HIS A 383 4.98 15.46 20.15
C HIS A 383 5.89 14.73 19.14
N LEU A 384 5.85 13.40 19.17
CA LEU A 384 6.59 12.55 18.25
C LEU A 384 5.76 12.17 17.02
N ASP A 385 4.43 12.31 17.09
CA ASP A 385 3.47 11.68 16.18
C ASP A 385 3.78 10.18 16.00
N ALA A 386 4.02 9.50 17.14
CA ALA A 386 4.56 8.15 17.17
C ALA A 386 3.74 7.18 18.04
N PHE A 387 3.76 5.90 17.66
CA PHE A 387 3.08 4.81 18.37
C PHE A 387 4.12 3.83 18.89
N THR A 388 4.06 3.50 20.17
CA THR A 388 5.00 2.57 20.80
C THR A 388 4.36 1.76 21.92
N VAL A 389 4.93 0.59 22.21
CA VAL A 389 4.60 -0.23 23.39
C VAL A 389 5.57 0.00 24.55
N ILE A 390 6.66 0.76 24.31
CA ILE A 390 7.70 1.05 25.30
C ILE A 390 7.14 1.98 26.37
N THR A 391 7.38 1.63 27.64
CA THR A 391 6.94 2.42 28.80
C THR A 391 8.08 2.80 29.73
N ALA A 392 9.31 2.38 29.43
CA ALA A 392 10.51 2.83 30.14
C ALA A 392 10.70 4.33 30.01
N LYS A 393 11.39 4.93 30.99
CA LYS A 393 11.74 6.35 30.95
C LYS A 393 12.73 6.59 29.84
N VAL A 394 12.51 7.67 29.11
CA VAL A 394 13.49 8.17 28.15
C VAL A 394 14.56 9.00 28.88
N PRO A 395 15.81 9.03 28.39
CA PRO A 395 16.79 10.04 28.80
C PRO A 395 16.27 11.47 28.60
N ASP A 396 16.69 12.40 29.47
CA ASP A 396 16.19 13.79 29.48
C ASP A 396 16.52 14.57 28.19
N ASP A 397 17.56 14.16 27.46
CA ASP A 397 17.99 14.76 26.20
C ASP A 397 17.25 14.20 24.97
N TRP A 398 16.41 13.18 25.15
CA TRP A 398 15.63 12.59 24.05
C TRP A 398 14.32 13.34 23.84
N LYS A 399 13.85 13.32 22.60
CA LYS A 399 12.53 13.88 22.29
C LYS A 399 11.45 12.94 22.84
N ASP A 400 10.55 13.47 23.65
CA ASP A 400 9.36 12.77 24.14
C ASP A 400 8.16 13.72 24.24
N GLY A 401 6.98 13.18 24.52
CA GLY A 401 5.75 13.94 24.63
C GLY A 401 4.66 13.21 25.41
N PRO A 402 3.58 13.94 25.74
CA PRO A 402 2.47 13.36 26.46
C PRO A 402 1.82 12.23 25.64
N VAL A 403 1.36 11.23 26.36
CA VAL A 403 0.54 10.17 25.79
C VAL A 403 -0.89 10.67 25.63
N GLU A 404 -1.38 10.67 24.40
CA GLU A 404 -2.72 11.15 24.07
C GLU A 404 -3.65 10.03 23.58
N HIS A 405 -4.95 10.30 23.67
CA HIS A 405 -5.97 9.41 23.12
C HIS A 405 -5.96 9.46 21.58
N PHE A 406 -6.08 8.30 20.94
CA PHE A 406 -6.22 8.19 19.49
C PHE A 406 -7.33 7.21 19.09
N ILE A 407 -7.74 7.26 17.83
CA ILE A 407 -8.72 6.33 17.27
C ILE A 407 -7.99 5.17 16.61
N ASP A 408 -8.29 3.95 17.07
CA ASP A 408 -7.79 2.72 16.48
C ASP A 408 -8.14 2.64 14.98
N LEU A 409 -7.16 2.28 14.17
CA LEU A 409 -7.26 2.15 12.73
C LEU A 409 -8.41 1.24 12.30
N ARG A 410 -8.68 0.18 13.09
CA ARG A 410 -9.76 -0.78 12.83
C ARG A 410 -11.15 -0.14 12.96
N ASP A 411 -11.24 0.97 13.69
CA ASP A 411 -12.46 1.72 13.95
C ASP A 411 -12.59 2.98 13.06
N ALA A 412 -11.62 3.25 12.18
CA ALA A 412 -11.58 4.43 11.30
C ALA A 412 -12.65 4.46 10.17
N GLY A 413 -13.47 3.41 10.03
CA GLY A 413 -14.62 3.38 9.13
C GLY A 413 -14.27 3.43 7.63
N TYR A 414 -14.54 4.59 7.01
CA TYR A 414 -14.46 4.87 5.57
C TYR A 414 -13.29 5.75 5.16
N THR A 415 -12.56 6.32 6.12
CA THR A 415 -11.36 7.10 5.81
C THR A 415 -10.35 6.18 5.10
N THR A 416 -9.80 6.65 3.98
CA THR A 416 -8.68 5.98 3.30
C THR A 416 -7.56 5.78 4.32
N THR A 417 -7.03 4.57 4.35
CA THR A 417 -6.19 4.06 5.43
C THR A 417 -5.08 3.20 4.82
N VAL A 418 -4.12 2.75 5.64
CA VAL A 418 -2.89 2.07 5.21
C VAL A 418 -3.17 0.68 4.63
N GLY A 419 -2.71 0.41 3.41
CA GLY A 419 -2.59 -0.94 2.86
C GLY A 419 -3.30 -1.18 1.53
N PRO A 420 -2.99 -2.33 0.88
CA PRO A 420 -3.28 -2.59 -0.54
C PRO A 420 -4.77 -2.69 -0.91
N ALA A 421 -5.67 -2.82 0.07
CA ALA A 421 -7.11 -2.90 -0.15
C ALA A 421 -7.84 -1.58 0.14
N GLN A 422 -7.17 -0.57 0.70
CA GLN A 422 -7.78 0.57 1.36
C GLN A 422 -7.83 1.86 0.54
N PHE A 423 -7.60 1.77 -0.77
CA PHE A 423 -7.77 2.86 -1.72
C PHE A 423 -9.22 3.35 -1.80
N PHE A 424 -9.39 4.63 -2.15
CA PHE A 424 -10.65 5.36 -2.09
C PHE A 424 -11.79 4.64 -2.84
N GLU A 425 -11.56 4.22 -4.09
CA GLU A 425 -12.58 3.59 -4.93
C GLU A 425 -13.02 2.23 -4.35
N SER A 426 -12.09 1.47 -3.77
CA SER A 426 -12.41 0.23 -3.07
C SER A 426 -13.16 0.51 -1.77
N LYS A 427 -12.73 1.50 -0.99
CA LYS A 427 -13.37 1.87 0.29
C LYS A 427 -14.79 2.37 0.10
N GLN A 428 -15.08 3.11 -0.97
CA GLN A 428 -16.45 3.50 -1.31
C GLN A 428 -17.35 2.29 -1.54
N ASN A 429 -16.79 1.17 -2.00
CA ASN A 429 -17.47 -0.12 -2.17
C ASN A 429 -17.45 -1.02 -0.92
N LYS A 430 -16.90 -0.57 0.20
CA LYS A 430 -17.07 -1.24 1.50
C LYS A 430 -18.54 -1.18 1.90
N ILE A 431 -19.05 -2.25 2.51
CA ILE A 431 -20.42 -2.33 3.02
C ILE A 431 -20.61 -1.27 4.11
N ASP A 432 -21.63 -0.43 3.95
CA ASP A 432 -22.10 0.50 4.99
C ASP A 432 -23.20 -0.22 5.76
N PRO A 433 -22.96 -0.61 7.03
CA PRO A 433 -23.97 -1.33 7.80
C PRO A 433 -25.31 -0.59 7.85
N ALA A 434 -25.31 0.74 7.97
CA ALA A 434 -26.53 1.53 8.08
C ALA A 434 -27.30 1.56 6.75
N HIS A 435 -26.60 1.66 5.62
CA HIS A 435 -27.23 1.62 4.30
C HIS A 435 -27.64 0.20 3.90
N ALA A 436 -26.76 -0.79 4.10
CA ALA A 436 -27.01 -2.19 3.77
C ALA A 436 -28.18 -2.78 4.55
N LEU A 437 -28.41 -2.37 5.80
CA LEU A 437 -29.62 -2.74 6.55
C LEU A 437 -30.90 -2.33 5.82
N LYS A 438 -30.89 -1.19 5.12
CA LYS A 438 -32.05 -0.66 4.39
C LYS A 438 -32.24 -1.31 3.02
N VAL A 439 -31.15 -1.58 2.28
CA VAL A 439 -31.23 -1.97 0.87
C VAL A 439 -30.88 -3.41 0.56
N CYS A 440 -30.16 -4.11 1.45
CA CYS A 440 -29.69 -5.48 1.22
C CYS A 440 -30.46 -6.55 2.00
N ILE A 441 -31.11 -6.19 3.11
CA ILE A 441 -31.84 -7.18 3.93
C ILE A 441 -33.21 -7.46 3.30
N ARG A 442 -33.41 -8.73 2.91
CA ARG A 442 -34.71 -9.27 2.50
C ARG A 442 -35.15 -10.34 3.51
N ARG A 443 -36.47 -10.49 3.73
CA ARG A 443 -37.00 -11.59 4.56
C ARG A 443 -36.64 -12.94 3.93
N GLY A 444 -36.09 -13.86 4.73
CA GLY A 444 -35.73 -15.22 4.30
C GLY A 444 -34.25 -15.56 4.43
N ARG A 445 -33.86 -16.75 3.93
CA ARG A 445 -32.48 -17.23 3.98
C ARG A 445 -31.57 -16.38 3.08
N PRO A 446 -30.39 -15.92 3.56
CA PRO A 446 -29.47 -15.16 2.74
C PRO A 446 -29.10 -15.90 1.46
N ALA A 447 -29.22 -15.21 0.33
CA ALA A 447 -28.79 -15.74 -0.96
C ALA A 447 -27.27 -15.96 -0.94
N LYS A 448 -26.82 -17.02 -1.61
CA LYS A 448 -25.40 -17.18 -1.95
C LYS A 448 -25.17 -16.37 -3.22
N ILE A 449 -24.38 -15.31 -3.10
CA ILE A 449 -23.89 -14.52 -4.24
C ILE A 449 -22.66 -15.27 -4.77
N SER A 450 -22.65 -15.59 -6.06
CA SER A 450 -21.79 -16.61 -6.67
C SER A 450 -21.24 -16.09 -8.00
N ASP A 451 -20.30 -15.16 -7.92
CA ASP A 451 -19.94 -14.36 -9.11
C ASP A 451 -18.44 -14.45 -9.45
N GLY A 452 -17.67 -15.33 -8.80
CA GLY A 452 -16.23 -15.52 -9.05
C GLY A 452 -15.67 -16.87 -8.60
N LEU A 453 -14.36 -17.08 -8.80
CA LEU A 453 -13.63 -18.36 -8.61
C LEU A 453 -13.44 -18.80 -7.14
N GLY A 454 -13.90 -18.02 -6.15
CA GLY A 454 -13.70 -18.28 -4.72
C GLY A 454 -14.95 -18.70 -3.94
N ARG A 455 -14.83 -18.82 -2.61
CA ARG A 455 -15.94 -19.17 -1.71
C ARG A 455 -17.09 -18.17 -1.84
N LYS A 456 -18.29 -18.66 -2.14
CA LYS A 456 -19.51 -17.86 -2.35
C LYS A 456 -19.73 -16.89 -1.19
N ARG A 457 -19.85 -15.60 -1.50
CA ARG A 457 -20.18 -14.56 -0.52
C ARG A 457 -21.66 -14.71 -0.18
N LYS A 458 -22.01 -14.79 1.09
CA LYS A 458 -23.41 -14.71 1.50
C LYS A 458 -23.80 -13.25 1.59
N THR A 459 -25.03 -12.91 1.19
CA THR A 459 -25.60 -11.61 1.52
C THR A 459 -25.49 -11.40 3.03
N PRO A 460 -25.12 -10.19 3.50
CA PRO A 460 -25.04 -9.91 4.93
C PRO A 460 -26.37 -10.24 5.64
N THR A 461 -26.29 -10.83 6.82
CA THR A 461 -27.45 -10.97 7.71
C THR A 461 -27.58 -9.73 8.60
N TYR A 462 -28.78 -9.48 9.11
CA TYR A 462 -29.03 -8.44 10.10
C TYR A 462 -28.03 -8.51 11.28
N GLN A 463 -27.88 -9.69 11.88
CA GLN A 463 -26.89 -9.93 12.96
C GLN A 463 -25.44 -9.65 12.54
N SER A 464 -25.07 -9.93 11.28
CA SER A 464 -23.71 -9.63 10.81
C SER A 464 -23.47 -8.14 10.62
N LEU A 465 -24.48 -7.39 10.17
CA LEU A 465 -24.39 -5.95 9.99
C LEU A 465 -24.39 -5.21 11.33
N GLU A 466 -25.19 -5.65 12.31
CA GLU A 466 -25.13 -5.11 13.68
C GLU A 466 -23.73 -5.30 14.30
N LYS A 467 -23.11 -6.48 14.12
CA LYS A 467 -21.74 -6.73 14.59
C LYS A 467 -20.68 -5.88 13.90
N MET A 468 -20.95 -5.39 12.69
CA MET A 468 -20.06 -4.49 11.96
C MET A 468 -20.22 -3.03 12.36
N GLN A 469 -21.30 -2.66 13.06
CA GLN A 469 -21.41 -1.31 13.59
C GLN A 469 -20.34 -1.11 14.67
N PRO A 470 -19.63 0.04 14.67
CA PRO A 470 -18.59 0.31 15.63
C PRO A 470 -19.16 0.18 17.05
N SER A 471 -18.65 -0.79 17.81
CA SER A 471 -19.07 -0.97 19.19
C SER A 471 -18.65 0.26 19.98
N LYS A 472 -19.59 0.94 20.65
CA LYS A 472 -19.31 2.08 21.55
C LYS A 472 -18.27 1.76 22.66
N ARG A 473 -17.89 0.49 22.84
CA ARG A 473 -17.08 -0.05 23.95
C ARG A 473 -15.56 -0.08 23.75
N ARG A 474 -15.00 0.24 22.57
CA ARG A 474 -13.54 0.27 22.35
C ARG A 474 -12.92 1.66 22.47
N ARG A 475 -13.42 2.48 23.39
CA ARG A 475 -12.69 3.67 23.82
C ARG A 475 -11.63 3.21 24.80
N THR A 476 -10.37 3.53 24.54
CA THR A 476 -9.25 3.28 25.45
C THR A 476 -9.51 4.02 26.76
N SER A 477 -9.94 3.30 27.78
CA SER A 477 -9.95 3.74 29.17
C SER A 477 -8.55 3.59 29.72
N LEU A 478 -7.93 4.70 30.15
CA LEU A 478 -6.60 4.73 30.77
C LEU A 478 -6.50 4.01 32.14
N GLU A 479 -7.58 3.38 32.64
CA GLU A 479 -7.72 3.06 34.08
C GLU A 479 -8.06 1.60 34.45
N HIS A 480 -7.86 0.57 33.61
CA HIS A 480 -8.34 -0.80 33.94
C HIS A 480 -7.34 -1.96 33.76
N CYS A 481 -6.04 -1.74 33.92
CA CYS A 481 -5.04 -2.81 33.88
C CYS A 481 -4.12 -2.90 35.12
N ALA A 482 -4.57 -2.39 36.26
CA ALA A 482 -4.09 -2.90 37.55
C ALA A 482 -5.04 -4.04 37.97
N ASP A 483 -4.50 -5.11 38.52
CA ASP A 483 -5.22 -6.24 39.13
C ASP A 483 -5.74 -7.31 38.17
N LYS A 484 -4.84 -8.21 37.76
CA LYS A 484 -5.05 -9.67 37.75
C LYS A 484 -3.77 -10.40 37.35
N GLU A 485 -2.95 -10.76 38.33
CA GLU A 485 -2.01 -11.88 38.22
C GLU A 485 -2.35 -12.93 39.28
N ASN A 486 -2.54 -14.18 38.84
CA ASN A 486 -2.42 -15.35 39.69
C ASN A 486 -1.94 -16.56 38.87
N THR A 487 -0.82 -17.09 39.34
CA THR A 487 -0.41 -18.50 39.49
C THR A 487 -0.44 -19.45 38.28
N GLU A 488 0.73 -20.00 37.90
CA GLU A 488 1.00 -21.46 37.89
C GLU A 488 2.41 -21.87 37.39
N GLN A 489 2.82 -23.05 37.88
CA GLN A 489 4.14 -23.70 37.95
C GLN A 489 4.54 -24.52 36.68
N PRO A 490 5.78 -25.06 36.58
CA PRO A 490 6.49 -25.28 35.31
C PRO A 490 6.60 -26.75 34.88
N LEU A 491 6.93 -27.02 33.61
CA LEU A 491 7.59 -28.26 33.14
C LEU A 491 8.35 -28.09 31.80
N THR A 492 9.66 -28.29 31.91
CA THR A 492 10.75 -28.79 31.02
C THR A 492 10.84 -28.57 29.48
N SER A 493 12.03 -28.07 29.13
CA SER A 493 12.87 -27.94 27.92
C SER A 493 12.73 -28.85 26.67
N SER A 494 13.00 -28.27 25.49
CA SER A 494 14.17 -28.60 24.62
C SER A 494 14.26 -27.72 23.35
N ASP A 495 15.47 -27.72 22.76
CA ASP A 495 16.17 -26.75 21.90
C ASP A 495 15.56 -26.27 20.56
N THR A 496 15.99 -25.07 20.17
CA THR A 496 15.63 -24.35 18.93
C THR A 496 16.82 -24.15 17.99
N THR A 497 16.59 -24.40 16.70
CA THR A 497 17.34 -23.80 15.57
C THR A 497 16.38 -22.84 14.86
N THR A 498 16.75 -21.56 14.75
CA THR A 498 15.84 -20.44 14.46
C THR A 498 15.64 -20.16 12.96
N LEU A 499 14.38 -20.19 12.53
CA LEU A 499 13.85 -19.57 11.30
C LEU A 499 12.97 -18.36 11.71
N PRO A 500 12.72 -17.38 10.82
CA PRO A 500 11.95 -16.17 11.17
C PRO A 500 10.53 -16.51 11.67
N PRO A 501 9.98 -15.72 12.63
CA PRO A 501 8.81 -16.10 13.41
C PRO A 501 7.55 -16.18 12.55
N ARG A 502 6.98 -17.39 12.47
CA ARG A 502 5.75 -17.70 11.73
C ARG A 502 4.52 -17.25 12.52
N ARG A 503 3.74 -16.31 11.99
CA ARG A 503 2.40 -15.98 12.53
C ARG A 503 1.32 -16.85 11.87
N SER A 504 1.00 -17.99 12.49
CA SER A 504 -0.22 -18.74 12.19
C SER A 504 -1.43 -17.96 12.73
N ILE A 505 -2.12 -17.22 11.87
CA ILE A 505 -3.53 -16.88 12.16
C ILE A 505 -4.32 -18.17 12.00
N ARG A 506 -5.12 -18.55 13.01
CA ARG A 506 -6.03 -19.71 12.98
C ARG A 506 -6.70 -19.79 11.61
N SER A 507 -6.24 -20.71 10.77
CA SER A 507 -7.01 -21.17 9.63
C SER A 507 -8.30 -21.73 10.20
N HIS A 508 -9.44 -21.12 9.88
CA HIS A 508 -10.62 -21.97 9.78
C HIS A 508 -10.25 -23.05 8.77
N LYS A 509 -10.32 -24.32 9.21
CA LYS A 509 -9.99 -25.51 8.41
C LYS A 509 -10.52 -25.32 6.97
N ILE A 510 -9.61 -25.58 6.03
CA ILE A 510 -9.75 -25.45 4.57
C ILE A 510 -11.05 -26.09 4.10
#